data_AF-A0A1A0HBB3-F1
#
_entry.id   AF-A0A1A0HBB3-F1
#
_cell.length_a   1.000
_cell.length_b   1.000
_cell.length_c   1.000
_cell.angle_alpha   90.00
_cell.angle_beta   90.00
_cell.angle_gamma   90.00
#
_symmetry.space_group_name_H-M   'P 1'
#
loop_
_entity.id
_entity.type
_entity.pdbx_description
1 polymer ?
#
loop_
_entity_poly.entity_id
_entity_poly.type
_entity_poly.pdbx_seq_one_letter_code
_entity_poly.pdbx_strand_id
1 'polypeptide(L)'
;MDLSSVLPEGLTYTALCFRTNAYQCKPLLISREKPLTLKVKHMFLLLEKESNVIIFGIEVYVYLTFHGKKLERHVFILKADTTGLGNHRISMASVTKCFLRYLISINPKVYLDKATYRSSNNNHNALHSNELLSTINMIIQDLRAWSRKLKQNPHLITDFLRKDDDNGIHPSSDLPVIMPVSMSSKISLFTRSADAYLFPESQNNKGKHNINGNTLFKWWISILKDTLDQSWVCKVDIPGSDHVSVRKFLPEASNWDIGNIHVSDRLKDRAVYTIPLLPDDPKGRFLEHLIVENRYKSLTTKQFWNELGFRQEFRLGNVVGIIGCFKECESLEGTIEDPRTSLLRPRQYKKIREVIKGENYNQINDVLNLWSSGIPELAARLKLSLRFVSILGTLSSVDNVDHGKENLRKVLSLVNVLNVKKKSAPVNNLNTLVKRKKTQ
;
A
#
# COMPACT_ATOMS: atom_id res chain seq x y z
N MET A 1 -0.54 -5.37 17.91
CA MET A 1 -1.43 -4.27 17.48
C MET A 1 -2.66 -4.25 18.39
N ASP A 2 -2.76 -3.25 19.25
CA ASP A 2 -3.94 -3.09 20.13
C ASP A 2 -4.81 -1.94 19.62
N LEU A 3 -6.03 -2.26 19.21
CA LEU A 3 -7.01 -1.30 18.70
C LEU A 3 -8.11 -0.99 19.72
N SER A 4 -8.12 -1.65 20.88
CA SER A 4 -9.18 -1.48 21.89
C SER A 4 -9.35 -0.01 22.30
N SER A 5 -8.23 0.67 22.55
CA SER A 5 -8.16 2.08 22.98
C SER A 5 -8.62 3.10 21.95
N VAL A 6 -8.76 2.73 20.68
CA VAL A 6 -9.21 3.66 19.61
C VAL A 6 -10.62 3.37 19.12
N LEU A 7 -11.22 2.27 19.58
CA LEU A 7 -12.56 1.83 19.20
C LEU A 7 -13.57 2.19 20.31
N PRO A 8 -14.80 2.60 19.96
CA PRO A 8 -15.78 3.05 20.96
C PRO A 8 -16.11 1.97 21.99
N GLU A 9 -16.27 2.39 23.24
CA GLU A 9 -16.62 1.53 24.37
C GLU A 9 -17.92 0.75 24.15
N GLY A 10 -17.93 -0.53 24.52
CA GLY A 10 -19.11 -1.40 24.44
C GLY A 10 -19.39 -1.97 23.05
N LEU A 11 -18.68 -1.52 22.01
CA LEU A 11 -18.82 -2.03 20.65
C LEU A 11 -17.76 -3.08 20.32
N THR A 12 -18.15 -4.08 19.53
CA THR A 12 -17.27 -5.16 19.10
C THR A 12 -16.96 -5.07 17.62
N TYR A 13 -15.68 -5.25 17.30
CA TYR A 13 -15.15 -5.19 15.95
C TYR A 13 -14.38 -6.46 15.64
N THR A 14 -14.30 -6.82 14.38
CA THR A 14 -13.41 -7.89 13.91
C THR A 14 -12.32 -7.30 13.04
N ALA A 15 -11.06 -7.52 13.39
CA ALA A 15 -9.92 -7.16 12.56
C ALA A 15 -9.39 -8.40 11.82
N LEU A 16 -9.13 -8.24 10.54
CA LEU A 16 -8.40 -9.20 9.73
C LEU A 16 -7.12 -8.54 9.20
N CYS A 17 -5.99 -8.97 9.73
CA CYS A 17 -4.66 -8.52 9.31
C CYS A 17 -3.94 -9.68 8.65
N PHE A 18 -3.50 -9.50 7.41
CA PHE A 18 -2.70 -10.49 6.72
C PHE A 18 -1.58 -9.85 5.90
N ARG A 19 -0.48 -10.58 5.78
CA ARG A 19 0.66 -10.18 4.97
C ARG A 19 1.16 -11.29 4.07
N THR A 20 1.92 -10.93 3.05
CA THR A 20 2.70 -11.92 2.30
C THR A 20 3.95 -12.34 3.09
N ASN A 21 4.48 -13.53 2.81
CA ASN A 21 5.89 -13.77 3.06
C ASN A 21 6.73 -12.75 2.28
N ALA A 22 7.92 -12.41 2.79
CA ALA A 22 8.82 -11.54 2.05
C ALA A 22 9.28 -12.27 0.79
N TYR A 23 9.24 -11.60 -0.35
CA TYR A 23 9.70 -12.18 -1.60
C TYR A 23 10.60 -11.21 -2.36
N GLN A 24 11.63 -11.74 -3.00
CA GLN A 24 12.58 -10.92 -3.74
C GLN A 24 11.93 -10.26 -4.97
N CYS A 25 12.08 -8.96 -5.06
CA CYS A 25 11.59 -8.13 -6.15
C CYS A 25 12.72 -7.29 -6.77
N LYS A 26 12.39 -6.52 -7.82
CA LYS A 26 13.35 -5.58 -8.41
C LYS A 26 13.63 -4.45 -7.41
N PRO A 27 14.85 -3.88 -7.40
CA PRO A 27 15.15 -2.69 -6.60
C PRO A 27 14.18 -1.54 -6.87
N LEU A 28 13.92 -0.73 -5.85
CA LEU A 28 13.06 0.46 -5.97
C LEU A 28 13.70 1.55 -6.83
N LEU A 29 15.02 1.70 -6.73
CA LEU A 29 15.80 2.64 -7.52
C LEU A 29 16.43 1.92 -8.71
N ILE A 30 16.54 2.61 -9.83
CA ILE A 30 17.31 2.11 -10.97
C ILE A 30 18.78 2.32 -10.62
N SER A 31 19.57 1.26 -10.60
CA SER A 31 21.00 1.32 -10.30
C SER A 31 21.75 0.24 -11.08
N ARG A 32 23.05 0.45 -11.29
CA ARG A 32 23.92 -0.56 -11.95
C ARG A 32 24.02 -1.82 -11.10
N GLU A 33 24.36 -1.64 -9.83
CA GLU A 33 24.29 -2.70 -8.82
C GLU A 33 22.84 -2.87 -8.38
N LYS A 34 22.35 -4.10 -8.41
CA LYS A 34 20.97 -4.42 -8.02
C LYS A 34 20.98 -4.96 -6.60
N PRO A 35 20.78 -4.12 -5.56
CA PRO A 35 20.75 -4.61 -4.19
C PRO A 35 19.62 -5.62 -4.00
N LEU A 36 19.82 -6.60 -3.11
CA LEU A 36 18.74 -7.48 -2.70
C LEU A 36 17.60 -6.61 -2.16
N THR A 37 16.41 -6.77 -2.74
CA THR A 37 15.22 -6.04 -2.31
C THR A 37 14.09 -7.02 -2.09
N LEU A 38 13.63 -7.11 -0.86
CA LEU A 38 12.46 -7.91 -0.48
C LEU A 38 11.23 -7.02 -0.42
N LYS A 39 10.09 -7.58 -0.80
CA LYS A 39 8.80 -6.93 -0.74
C LYS A 39 7.84 -7.75 0.12
N VAL A 40 7.13 -7.04 0.99
CA VAL A 40 6.05 -7.55 1.83
C VAL A 40 4.82 -6.71 1.55
N LYS A 41 3.66 -7.35 1.36
CA LYS A 41 2.38 -6.65 1.26
C LYS A 41 1.58 -6.90 2.52
N HIS A 42 1.13 -5.83 3.17
CA HIS A 42 0.20 -5.87 4.29
C HIS A 42 -1.18 -5.39 3.84
N MET A 43 -2.20 -6.11 4.28
CA MET A 43 -3.60 -5.70 4.17
C MET A 43 -4.22 -5.77 5.56
N PHE A 44 -4.90 -4.70 5.94
CA PHE A 44 -5.69 -4.64 7.15
C PHE A 44 -7.12 -4.29 6.79
N LEU A 45 -8.06 -5.08 7.32
CA LEU A 45 -9.49 -4.85 7.20
C LEU A 45 -10.10 -4.77 8.60
N LEU A 46 -10.99 -3.80 8.79
CA LEU A 46 -11.78 -3.66 10.00
C LEU A 46 -13.26 -3.87 9.66
N LEU A 47 -13.91 -4.67 10.47
CA LEU A 47 -15.32 -5.03 10.37
C LEU A 47 -16.05 -4.63 11.65
N GLU A 48 -17.28 -4.14 11.52
CA GLU A 48 -18.18 -3.91 12.65
C GLU A 48 -19.03 -5.16 12.87
N LYS A 49 -19.06 -5.72 14.08
CA LYS A 49 -19.70 -7.02 14.33
C LYS A 49 -21.22 -6.95 14.32
N GLU A 50 -21.79 -5.84 14.75
CA GLU A 50 -23.25 -5.64 14.82
C GLU A 50 -23.89 -5.62 13.42
N SER A 51 -23.26 -4.92 12.49
CA SER A 51 -23.69 -4.85 11.09
C SER A 51 -23.06 -5.96 10.23
N ASN A 52 -22.03 -6.65 10.74
CA ASN A 52 -21.26 -7.69 10.07
C ASN A 52 -20.68 -7.28 8.70
N VAL A 53 -20.39 -5.99 8.51
CA VAL A 53 -19.86 -5.43 7.26
C VAL A 53 -18.46 -4.85 7.43
N ILE A 54 -17.69 -4.90 6.35
CA ILE A 54 -16.36 -4.28 6.29
C ILE A 54 -16.57 -2.77 6.28
N ILE A 55 -15.91 -2.06 7.19
CA ILE A 55 -16.04 -0.60 7.32
C ILE A 55 -14.80 0.15 6.83
N PHE A 56 -13.62 -0.46 6.93
CA PHE A 56 -12.34 0.15 6.59
C PHE A 56 -11.34 -0.87 6.07
N GLY A 57 -10.49 -0.43 5.15
CA GLY A 57 -9.37 -1.21 4.66
C GLY A 57 -8.16 -0.33 4.36
N ILE A 58 -6.96 -0.87 4.59
CA ILE A 58 -5.69 -0.23 4.22
C ILE A 58 -4.70 -1.26 3.69
N GLU A 59 -4.07 -0.94 2.56
CA GLU A 59 -3.04 -1.72 1.88
C GLU A 59 -1.70 -0.96 1.99
N VAL A 60 -0.69 -1.58 2.59
CA VAL A 60 0.65 -1.00 2.79
C VAL A 60 1.71 -1.98 2.31
N TYR A 61 2.68 -1.51 1.53
CA TYR A 61 3.81 -2.32 1.09
C TYR A 61 5.06 -1.94 1.86
N VAL A 62 5.75 -2.92 2.41
CA VAL A 62 7.03 -2.75 3.09
C VAL A 62 8.11 -3.33 2.19
N TYR A 63 9.11 -2.52 1.88
CA TYR A 63 10.29 -2.92 1.12
C TYR A 63 11.50 -2.94 2.03
N LEU A 64 12.34 -3.96 1.90
CA LEU A 64 13.61 -4.09 2.59
C LEU A 64 14.72 -4.17 1.55
N THR A 65 15.52 -3.11 1.44
CA THR A 65 16.63 -3.04 0.49
C THR A 65 17.96 -3.09 1.24
N PHE A 66 18.81 -4.04 0.87
CA PHE A 66 20.08 -4.30 1.54
C PHE A 66 21.22 -3.56 0.82
N HIS A 67 21.84 -2.60 1.51
CA HIS A 67 22.99 -1.83 1.04
C HIS A 67 24.23 -2.18 1.86
N GLY A 68 24.72 -3.41 1.73
CA GLY A 68 25.85 -3.91 2.51
C GLY A 68 25.55 -3.86 4.03
N LYS A 69 26.15 -2.89 4.74
CA LYS A 69 26.01 -2.73 6.20
C LYS A 69 24.76 -1.96 6.64
N LYS A 70 23.99 -1.38 5.71
CA LYS A 70 22.77 -0.59 5.99
C LYS A 70 21.53 -1.26 5.39
N LEU A 71 20.49 -1.40 6.19
CA LEU A 71 19.16 -1.82 5.75
C LEU A 71 18.30 -0.59 5.47
N GLU A 72 17.74 -0.48 4.27
CA GLU A 72 16.71 0.51 4.00
C GLU A 72 15.33 -0.15 4.07
N ARG A 73 14.51 0.28 5.03
CA ARG A 73 13.10 -0.08 5.14
C ARG A 73 12.25 1.03 4.55
N HIS A 74 11.45 0.73 3.52
CA HIS A 74 10.53 1.69 2.91
C HIS A 74 9.08 1.21 3.09
N VAL A 75 8.33 1.91 3.94
CA VAL A 75 6.89 1.72 4.16
C VAL A 75 6.12 2.60 3.18
N PHE A 76 5.56 1.99 2.15
CA PHE A 76 4.75 2.66 1.15
C PHE A 76 3.26 2.42 1.41
N ILE A 77 2.54 3.48 1.77
CA ILE A 77 1.10 3.41 1.99
C ILE A 77 0.43 3.49 0.62
N LEU A 78 -0.15 2.37 0.18
CA LEU A 78 -0.68 2.26 -1.18
C LEU A 78 -2.07 2.88 -1.26
N LYS A 79 -3.02 2.35 -0.47
CA LYS A 79 -4.44 2.72 -0.51
C LYS A 79 -5.04 2.58 0.88
N ALA A 80 -5.90 3.53 1.27
CA ALA A 80 -6.80 3.40 2.39
C ALA A 80 -8.20 3.79 1.90
N ASP A 81 -9.22 3.07 2.33
CA ASP A 81 -10.60 3.28 1.88
C ASP A 81 -11.60 2.89 2.97
N THR A 82 -12.81 3.41 2.86
CA THR A 82 -13.95 3.13 3.74
C THR A 82 -15.16 2.78 2.91
N THR A 83 -16.02 1.89 3.41
CA THR A 83 -17.26 1.51 2.70
C THR A 83 -18.42 2.45 3.00
N GLY A 84 -18.43 3.09 4.16
CA GLY A 84 -19.57 3.91 4.62
C GLY A 84 -20.80 3.10 5.00
N LEU A 85 -20.64 1.79 5.27
CA LEU A 85 -21.72 0.88 5.67
C LEU A 85 -21.83 0.68 7.19
N GLY A 86 -20.90 1.24 7.98
CA GLY A 86 -20.92 1.12 9.44
C GLY A 86 -22.05 1.96 10.08
N ASN A 87 -22.57 1.46 11.19
CA ASN A 87 -23.62 2.11 11.97
C ASN A 87 -23.07 3.16 12.93
N HIS A 88 -21.86 2.95 13.43
CA HIS A 88 -21.25 3.78 14.46
C HIS A 88 -20.18 4.73 13.91
N ARG A 89 -20.05 5.90 14.55
CA ARG A 89 -19.00 6.87 14.21
C ARG A 89 -17.67 6.47 14.84
N ILE A 90 -16.66 6.28 14.01
CA ILE A 90 -15.32 5.86 14.42
C ILE A 90 -14.28 6.75 13.74
N SER A 91 -13.24 7.13 14.48
CA SER A 91 -12.09 7.83 13.91
C SER A 91 -11.21 6.84 13.12
N MET A 92 -11.43 6.77 11.80
CA MET A 92 -10.56 5.99 10.91
C MET A 92 -9.11 6.52 10.90
N ALA A 93 -8.91 7.78 11.27
CA ALA A 93 -7.57 8.34 11.48
C ALA A 93 -6.87 7.64 12.64
N SER A 94 -7.55 7.43 13.78
CA SER A 94 -6.99 6.78 14.97
C SER A 94 -6.65 5.31 14.70
N VAL A 95 -7.53 4.59 13.99
CA VAL A 95 -7.27 3.20 13.54
C VAL A 95 -6.04 3.15 12.64
N THR A 96 -5.96 4.06 11.66
CA THR A 96 -4.83 4.14 10.73
C THR A 96 -3.52 4.44 11.47
N LYS A 97 -3.54 5.39 12.42
CA LYS A 97 -2.38 5.71 13.27
C LYS A 97 -1.89 4.48 14.03
N CYS A 98 -2.77 3.73 14.69
CA CYS A 98 -2.38 2.53 15.43
C CYS A 98 -1.73 1.48 14.51
N PHE A 99 -2.33 1.24 13.34
CA PHE A 99 -1.78 0.31 12.36
C PHE A 99 -0.40 0.75 11.83
N LEU A 100 -0.22 2.04 11.51
CA LEU A 100 1.07 2.55 11.05
C LEU A 100 2.14 2.52 12.14
N ARG A 101 1.81 2.91 13.38
CA ARG A 101 2.73 2.80 14.53
C ARG A 101 3.21 1.36 14.69
N TYR A 102 2.30 0.40 14.61
CA TYR A 102 2.63 -1.02 14.62
C TYR A 102 3.59 -1.40 13.49
N LEU A 103 3.30 -1.04 12.23
CA LEU A 103 4.19 -1.37 11.10
C LEU A 103 5.59 -0.74 11.23
N ILE A 104 5.67 0.48 11.76
CA ILE A 104 6.95 1.18 11.98
C ILE A 104 7.73 0.54 13.13
N SER A 105 7.05 0.01 14.14
CA SER A 105 7.70 -0.63 15.29
C SER A 105 8.17 -2.06 15.01
N ILE A 106 7.63 -2.75 13.99
CA ILE A 106 8.00 -4.13 13.66
C ILE A 106 9.51 -4.25 13.40
N ASN A 107 10.13 -5.22 14.06
CA ASN A 107 11.50 -5.62 13.79
C ASN A 107 11.64 -6.15 12.35
N PRO A 108 12.49 -5.55 11.50
CA PRO A 108 12.67 -5.98 10.11
C PRO A 108 13.07 -7.45 9.95
N LYS A 109 13.75 -8.04 10.95
CA LYS A 109 14.18 -9.44 10.94
C LYS A 109 12.99 -10.41 10.84
N VAL A 110 11.82 -10.02 11.35
CA VAL A 110 10.61 -10.86 11.29
C VAL A 110 10.15 -11.12 9.86
N TYR A 111 10.40 -10.18 8.95
CA TYR A 111 10.07 -10.37 7.53
C TYR A 111 11.00 -11.36 6.83
N LEU A 112 12.16 -11.64 7.41
CA LEU A 112 13.17 -12.50 6.82
C LEU A 112 12.88 -13.98 7.10
N ASP A 113 12.08 -14.28 8.13
CA ASP A 113 11.53 -15.62 8.35
C ASP A 113 10.65 -16.02 7.16
N LYS A 114 10.98 -17.18 6.57
CA LYS A 114 10.31 -17.75 5.37
C LYS A 114 10.34 -16.82 4.15
N ALA A 115 11.34 -15.95 4.05
CA ALA A 115 11.56 -15.14 2.85
C ALA A 115 11.86 -16.04 1.64
N THR A 116 11.31 -15.68 0.48
CA THR A 116 11.60 -16.37 -0.79
C THR A 116 12.52 -15.53 -1.65
N TYR A 117 13.63 -16.15 -2.05
CA TYR A 117 14.61 -15.57 -2.95
C TYR A 117 14.40 -16.09 -4.36
N ARG A 118 14.79 -15.29 -5.36
CA ARG A 118 14.82 -15.77 -6.74
C ARG A 118 16.00 -16.72 -6.85
N SER A 119 15.77 -17.94 -7.34
CA SER A 119 16.85 -18.89 -7.61
C SER A 119 17.89 -18.21 -8.51
N SER A 120 19.15 -18.25 -8.08
CA SER A 120 20.29 -17.91 -8.92
C SER A 120 20.49 -19.03 -9.94
N ASN A 121 19.58 -19.17 -10.90
CA ASN A 121 19.90 -19.88 -12.14
C ASN A 121 20.86 -18.99 -12.93
N ASN A 122 22.12 -19.03 -12.53
CA ASN A 122 23.24 -18.70 -13.39
C ASN A 122 23.23 -19.69 -14.55
N ASN A 123 22.77 -19.25 -15.71
CA ASN A 123 23.29 -19.64 -17.01
C ASN A 123 23.04 -18.49 -17.99
N HIS A 124 23.67 -17.34 -17.71
CA HIS A 124 23.91 -16.33 -18.74
C HIS A 124 25.20 -16.71 -19.44
N ASN A 125 25.08 -17.46 -20.55
CA ASN A 125 25.98 -17.45 -21.70
C ASN A 125 25.38 -18.31 -22.82
N ALA A 126 24.41 -17.79 -23.57
CA ALA A 126 24.15 -18.19 -24.96
C ALA A 126 23.09 -17.29 -25.63
N LEU A 127 23.56 -16.43 -26.55
CA LEU A 127 22.97 -16.11 -27.85
C LEU A 127 21.42 -16.14 -27.97
N HIS A 128 20.86 -14.94 -28.11
CA HIS A 128 19.45 -14.54 -28.11
C HIS A 128 18.53 -15.19 -29.16
N SER A 129 18.99 -16.15 -29.97
CA SER A 129 18.18 -16.91 -30.95
C SER A 129 17.93 -18.37 -30.53
N ASN A 130 18.76 -18.93 -29.65
CA ASN A 130 18.65 -20.32 -29.20
C ASN A 130 17.74 -20.51 -27.97
N GLU A 131 17.41 -19.44 -27.24
CA GLU A 131 16.54 -19.54 -26.05
C GLU A 131 15.09 -19.90 -26.38
N LEU A 132 14.53 -19.38 -27.48
CA LEU A 132 13.15 -19.73 -27.88
C LEU A 132 13.07 -21.20 -28.33
N LEU A 133 14.03 -21.65 -29.14
CA LEU A 133 14.11 -23.05 -29.58
C LEU A 133 14.45 -24.00 -28.44
N SER A 134 15.32 -23.61 -27.50
CA SER A 134 15.64 -24.44 -26.33
C SER A 134 14.46 -24.51 -25.37
N THR A 135 13.75 -23.41 -25.14
CA THR A 135 12.53 -23.38 -24.31
C THR A 135 11.42 -24.21 -24.93
N ILE A 136 11.19 -24.09 -26.25
CA ILE A 136 10.23 -24.90 -26.98
C ILE A 136 10.61 -26.38 -26.92
N ASN A 137 11.89 -26.71 -27.10
CA ASN A 137 12.35 -28.10 -27.00
C ASN A 137 12.22 -28.65 -25.58
N MET A 138 12.45 -27.83 -24.55
CA MET A 138 12.24 -28.20 -23.14
C MET A 138 10.76 -28.45 -22.86
N ILE A 139 9.87 -27.56 -23.34
CA ILE A 139 8.41 -27.74 -23.24
C ILE A 139 7.95 -29.00 -23.96
N ILE A 140 8.47 -29.28 -25.16
CA ILE A 140 8.13 -30.49 -25.93
C ILE A 140 8.64 -31.75 -25.21
N GLN A 141 9.85 -31.71 -24.65
CA GLN A 141 10.40 -32.82 -23.86
C GLN A 141 9.58 -33.06 -22.60
N ASP A 142 9.19 -32.00 -21.89
CA ASP A 142 8.30 -32.07 -20.74
C ASP A 142 6.94 -32.64 -21.15
N LEU A 143 6.28 -32.11 -22.18
CA LEU A 143 5.01 -32.65 -22.68
C LEU A 143 5.10 -34.12 -23.07
N ARG A 144 6.21 -34.56 -23.69
CA ARG A 144 6.44 -35.97 -24.03
C ARG A 144 6.71 -36.83 -22.79
N ALA A 145 7.44 -36.32 -21.80
CA ALA A 145 7.68 -37.00 -20.53
C ALA A 145 6.39 -37.16 -19.73
N TRP A 146 5.55 -36.13 -19.74
CA TRP A 146 4.24 -36.12 -19.11
C TRP A 146 3.25 -37.03 -19.82
N SER A 147 3.22 -37.02 -21.15
CA SER A 147 2.42 -37.96 -21.94
C SER A 147 2.78 -39.41 -21.61
N ARG A 148 4.07 -39.73 -21.48
CA ARG A 148 4.54 -41.06 -21.06
C ARG A 148 4.09 -41.40 -19.64
N LYS A 149 4.23 -40.47 -18.70
CA LYS A 149 3.78 -40.65 -17.31
C LYS A 149 2.26 -40.86 -17.22
N LEU A 150 1.46 -40.10 -17.96
CA LEU A 150 0.01 -40.23 -18.04
C LEU A 150 -0.45 -41.55 -18.65
N LYS A 151 0.25 -42.04 -19.67
CA LYS A 151 -0.03 -43.37 -20.25
C LYS A 151 0.27 -44.51 -19.27
N GLN A 152 1.27 -44.35 -18.40
CA GLN A 152 1.62 -45.35 -17.39
C GLN A 152 0.67 -45.32 -16.19
N ASN A 153 0.20 -44.14 -15.77
CA ASN A 153 -0.74 -43.97 -14.66
C ASN A 153 -1.81 -42.93 -15.01
N PRO A 154 -2.99 -43.36 -15.51
CA PRO A 154 -4.08 -42.45 -15.91
C PRO A 154 -4.60 -41.55 -14.77
N HIS A 155 -4.48 -41.99 -13.51
CA HIS A 155 -4.86 -41.22 -12.32
C HIS A 155 -3.88 -40.08 -11.95
N LEU A 156 -2.76 -39.91 -12.68
CA LEU A 156 -1.85 -38.77 -12.46
C LEU A 156 -2.49 -37.41 -12.77
N ILE A 157 -3.54 -37.36 -13.60
CA ILE A 157 -4.27 -36.10 -13.89
C ILE A 157 -4.95 -35.56 -12.62
N THR A 158 -5.54 -36.46 -11.84
CA THR A 158 -6.19 -36.09 -10.57
C THR A 158 -5.19 -35.66 -9.51
N ASP A 159 -3.98 -36.21 -9.54
CA ASP A 159 -2.87 -35.77 -8.69
C ASP A 159 -2.22 -34.46 -9.20
N PHE A 160 -2.27 -34.19 -10.50
CA PHE A 160 -1.73 -32.95 -11.07
C PHE A 160 -2.57 -31.73 -10.70
N LEU A 161 -3.90 -31.86 -10.73
CA LEU A 161 -4.81 -30.85 -10.18
C LEU A 161 -4.62 -30.63 -8.67
N ARG A 162 -4.03 -31.61 -7.97
CA ARG A 162 -3.63 -31.50 -6.55
C ARG A 162 -2.20 -30.98 -6.33
N LYS A 163 -1.29 -31.13 -7.31
CA LYS A 163 0.16 -30.83 -7.20
C LYS A 163 0.59 -29.45 -7.72
N ASP A 164 -0.27 -28.71 -8.43
CA ASP A 164 0.05 -27.32 -8.81
C ASP A 164 0.18 -26.35 -7.61
N ASP A 165 -0.16 -26.81 -6.39
CA ASP A 165 0.11 -26.11 -5.14
C ASP A 165 1.57 -26.24 -4.64
N ASP A 166 2.36 -27.17 -5.20
CA ASP A 166 3.64 -27.61 -4.63
C ASP A 166 4.89 -27.41 -5.51
N ASN A 167 4.77 -26.78 -6.68
CA ASN A 167 5.93 -26.20 -7.38
C ASN A 167 6.41 -24.89 -6.71
N GLY A 168 6.55 -24.95 -5.38
CA GLY A 168 7.15 -23.91 -4.56
C GLY A 168 8.65 -23.92 -4.79
N ILE A 169 9.17 -22.79 -5.24
CA ILE A 169 10.56 -22.39 -4.99
C ILE A 169 10.84 -22.74 -3.51
N HIS A 170 11.68 -23.75 -3.27
CA HIS A 170 12.07 -24.09 -1.90
C HIS A 170 12.67 -22.83 -1.29
N PRO A 171 12.13 -22.31 -0.17
CA PRO A 171 12.74 -21.19 0.51
C PRO A 171 14.11 -21.67 1.00
N SER A 172 15.19 -21.19 0.39
CA SER A 172 16.49 -21.25 1.04
C SER A 172 16.33 -20.44 2.33
N SER A 173 16.38 -21.11 3.49
CA SER A 173 16.23 -20.49 4.81
C SER A 173 17.28 -19.43 5.08
N ASP A 174 18.42 -19.55 4.40
CA ASP A 174 19.58 -18.74 4.68
C ASP A 174 19.52 -17.45 3.89
N LEU A 175 19.66 -16.34 4.61
CA LEU A 175 19.77 -15.03 4.00
C LEU A 175 21.01 -14.99 3.10
N PRO A 176 20.87 -14.64 1.81
CA PRO A 176 21.98 -14.62 0.89
C PRO A 176 22.91 -13.40 1.10
N VAL A 177 22.73 -12.65 2.19
CA VAL A 177 23.48 -11.42 2.51
C VAL A 177 23.73 -11.37 4.02
N ILE A 178 24.88 -10.82 4.42
CA ILE A 178 25.20 -10.51 5.82
C ILE A 178 24.15 -9.54 6.39
N MET A 179 23.66 -9.83 7.59
CA MET A 179 22.71 -8.94 8.26
C MET A 179 23.32 -7.54 8.47
N PRO A 180 22.62 -6.47 8.05
CA PRO A 180 23.04 -5.10 8.32
C PRO A 180 23.16 -4.81 9.82
N VAL A 181 23.93 -3.79 10.18
CA VAL A 181 24.07 -3.33 11.58
C VAL A 181 23.19 -2.10 11.83
N SER A 182 23.01 -1.27 10.80
CA SER A 182 22.24 -0.02 10.86
C SER A 182 21.02 -0.09 9.93
N MET A 183 20.03 0.78 10.18
CA MET A 183 18.83 0.88 9.36
C MET A 183 18.48 2.34 9.05
N SER A 184 17.82 2.57 7.92
CA SER A 184 17.04 3.78 7.70
C SER A 184 15.61 3.41 7.36
N SER A 185 14.65 4.16 7.90
CA SER A 185 13.23 3.99 7.61
C SER A 185 12.72 5.16 6.76
N LYS A 186 12.03 4.82 5.68
CA LYS A 186 11.30 5.76 4.82
C LYS A 186 9.82 5.45 4.89
N ILE A 187 9.00 6.49 4.89
CA ILE A 187 7.55 6.39 4.68
C ILE A 187 7.23 7.24 3.46
N SER A 188 6.38 6.72 2.57
CA SER A 188 5.90 7.52 1.44
C SER A 188 4.45 7.22 1.13
N LEU A 189 3.73 8.25 0.69
CA LEU A 189 2.36 8.13 0.23
C LEU A 189 2.03 9.24 -0.78
N PHE A 190 0.98 8.99 -1.57
CA PHE A 190 0.40 9.95 -2.51
C PHE A 190 -1.04 10.16 -2.12
N THR A 191 -1.41 11.42 -1.84
CA THR A 191 -2.80 11.76 -1.56
C THR A 191 -3.46 12.17 -2.86
N ARG A 192 -4.33 11.33 -3.37
CA ARG A 192 -5.26 11.69 -4.44
C ARG A 192 -6.65 11.33 -3.93
N SER A 193 -7.65 12.13 -4.24
CA SER A 193 -9.05 11.78 -3.97
C SER A 193 -9.61 10.97 -5.15
N ALA A 194 -10.37 9.93 -4.86
CA ALA A 194 -11.16 9.16 -5.82
C ALA A 194 -12.40 8.60 -5.12
N ASP A 195 -13.39 8.22 -5.90
CA ASP A 195 -14.64 7.64 -5.39
C ASP A 195 -14.42 6.33 -4.62
N ALA A 196 -13.48 5.50 -5.08
CA ALA A 196 -13.12 4.24 -4.46
C ALA A 196 -11.69 3.82 -4.81
N TYR A 197 -11.03 3.13 -3.88
CA TYR A 197 -9.68 2.57 -4.00
C TYR A 197 -9.62 1.06 -3.77
N LEU A 198 -10.29 0.60 -2.71
CA LEU A 198 -10.35 -0.81 -2.31
C LEU A 198 -11.76 -1.37 -2.47
N PHE A 199 -12.80 -0.55 -2.36
CA PHE A 199 -14.18 -0.99 -2.29
C PHE A 199 -15.00 -0.40 -3.45
N PRO A 200 -15.11 -1.09 -4.60
CA PRO A 200 -15.86 -0.61 -5.75
C PRO A 200 -17.32 -0.29 -5.42
N GLU A 201 -17.88 0.71 -6.09
CA GLU A 201 -19.28 1.17 -5.93
C GLU A 201 -19.68 1.67 -4.53
N SER A 202 -18.74 1.70 -3.57
CA SER A 202 -19.01 2.22 -2.22
C SER A 202 -19.31 3.73 -2.21
N GLN A 203 -18.99 4.48 -3.27
CA GLN A 203 -19.37 5.89 -3.39
C GLN A 203 -20.88 6.12 -3.45
N ASN A 204 -21.65 5.08 -3.79
CA ASN A 204 -23.11 5.14 -3.83
C ASN A 204 -23.73 4.98 -2.43
N ASN A 205 -22.93 4.56 -1.44
CA ASN A 205 -23.40 4.39 -0.07
C ASN A 205 -23.60 5.74 0.61
N LYS A 206 -24.79 5.95 1.16
CA LYS A 206 -25.16 7.22 1.83
C LYS A 206 -24.25 7.57 3.01
N GLY A 207 -23.70 6.57 3.70
CA GLY A 207 -22.79 6.78 4.83
C GLY A 207 -21.33 7.03 4.43
N LYS A 208 -20.97 6.88 3.14
CA LYS A 208 -19.60 7.15 2.68
C LYS A 208 -19.40 8.64 2.45
N HIS A 209 -18.44 9.21 3.17
CA HIS A 209 -18.05 10.60 3.00
C HIS A 209 -16.79 10.70 2.12
N ASN A 210 -16.97 11.05 0.84
CA ASN A 210 -15.86 11.25 -0.09
C ASN A 210 -15.17 12.60 0.18
N ILE A 211 -13.94 12.52 0.69
CA ILE A 211 -13.14 13.69 1.05
C ILE A 211 -12.48 14.27 -0.21
N ASN A 212 -12.44 15.60 -0.33
CA ASN A 212 -11.71 16.28 -1.40
C ASN A 212 -10.18 16.20 -1.23
N GLY A 213 -9.42 16.51 -2.28
CA GLY A 213 -7.95 16.43 -2.25
C GLY A 213 -7.29 17.24 -1.11
N ASN A 214 -7.79 18.45 -0.83
CA ASN A 214 -7.26 19.32 0.23
C ASN A 214 -7.40 18.70 1.62
N THR A 215 -8.61 18.26 1.96
CA THR A 215 -8.90 17.68 3.27
C THR A 215 -8.23 16.32 3.40
N LEU A 216 -8.14 15.53 2.33
CA LEU A 216 -7.41 14.26 2.33
C LEU A 216 -5.91 14.46 2.58
N PHE A 217 -5.31 15.47 1.94
CA PHE A 217 -3.91 15.82 2.17
C PHE A 217 -3.66 16.21 3.62
N LYS A 218 -4.50 17.11 4.17
CA LYS A 218 -4.44 17.51 5.59
C LYS A 218 -4.66 16.32 6.54
N TRP A 219 -5.57 15.41 6.20
CA TRP A 219 -5.87 14.21 6.99
C TRP A 219 -4.65 13.29 7.11
N TRP A 220 -3.95 13.02 6.01
CA TRP A 220 -2.71 12.24 6.04
C TRP A 220 -1.56 12.93 6.76
N ILE A 221 -1.41 14.25 6.60
CA ILE A 221 -0.42 15.03 7.37
C ILE A 221 -0.68 14.90 8.88
N SER A 222 -1.93 15.03 9.32
CA SER A 222 -2.30 14.86 10.73
C SER A 222 -2.01 13.45 11.24
N ILE A 223 -2.29 12.41 10.45
CA ILE A 223 -1.98 11.03 10.81
C ILE A 223 -0.48 10.83 11.02
N LEU A 224 0.33 11.27 10.07
CA LEU A 224 1.78 11.10 10.13
C LEU A 224 2.39 11.96 11.23
N LYS A 225 1.93 13.20 11.42
CA LYS A 225 2.37 14.09 12.51
C LYS A 225 2.22 13.41 13.87
N ASP A 226 1.07 12.78 14.11
CA ASP A 226 0.80 12.15 15.41
C ASP A 226 1.42 10.73 15.50
N THR A 227 1.80 10.13 14.37
CA THR A 227 2.43 8.80 14.32
C THR A 227 3.94 8.87 14.51
N LEU A 228 4.58 9.93 14.02
CA LEU A 228 6.04 10.05 13.92
C LEU A 228 6.58 11.02 14.97
N ASP A 229 7.70 10.64 15.60
CA ASP A 229 8.42 11.49 16.54
C ASP A 229 9.29 12.54 15.85
N GLN A 230 9.82 13.51 16.61
CA GLN A 230 10.61 14.63 16.08
C GLN A 230 11.91 14.21 15.37
N SER A 231 12.38 12.97 15.57
CA SER A 231 13.56 12.43 14.88
C SER A 231 13.33 12.15 13.39
N TRP A 232 12.08 12.15 12.91
CA TRP A 232 11.75 11.97 11.50
C TRP A 232 11.83 13.30 10.75
N VAL A 233 12.56 13.33 9.64
CA VAL A 233 12.49 14.43 8.67
C VAL A 233 11.33 14.15 7.72
N CYS A 234 10.29 14.98 7.78
CA CYS A 234 9.11 14.88 6.94
C CYS A 234 9.09 16.01 5.90
N LYS A 235 8.80 15.64 4.66
CA LYS A 235 8.69 16.55 3.53
C LYS A 235 7.37 16.36 2.80
N VAL A 236 6.72 17.47 2.48
CA VAL A 236 5.43 17.50 1.79
C VAL A 236 5.48 18.40 0.57
N ASP A 237 4.79 18.01 -0.49
CA ASP A 237 4.70 18.81 -1.70
C ASP A 237 3.37 18.61 -2.42
N ILE A 238 2.93 19.64 -3.14
CA ILE A 238 1.78 19.57 -4.05
C ILE A 238 2.30 20.00 -5.43
N PRO A 239 2.68 19.03 -6.30
CA PRO A 239 3.27 19.36 -7.59
C PRO A 239 2.39 20.31 -8.41
N GLY A 240 2.98 21.39 -8.91
CA GLY A 240 2.29 22.43 -9.68
C GLY A 240 1.64 23.53 -8.84
N SER A 241 1.70 23.46 -7.50
CA SER A 241 1.25 24.53 -6.60
C SER A 241 2.43 25.36 -6.08
N ASP A 242 2.15 26.60 -5.67
CA ASP A 242 3.14 27.48 -5.06
C ASP A 242 3.46 27.08 -3.60
N HIS A 243 4.71 27.31 -3.17
CA HIS A 243 5.14 26.97 -1.81
C HIS A 243 4.36 27.69 -0.71
N VAL A 244 3.81 28.89 -0.97
CA VAL A 244 3.03 29.65 0.02
C VAL A 244 1.70 28.94 0.29
N SER A 245 1.05 28.41 -0.74
CA SER A 245 -0.15 27.59 -0.62
C SER A 245 0.12 26.26 0.08
N VAL A 246 1.23 25.58 -0.24
CA VAL A 246 1.62 24.32 0.42
C VAL A 246 1.92 24.54 1.90
N ARG A 247 2.55 25.67 2.25
CA ARG A 247 2.89 26.02 3.64
C ARG A 247 1.67 26.06 4.57
N LYS A 248 0.47 26.37 4.05
CA LYS A 248 -0.78 26.38 4.82
C LYS A 248 -1.19 24.99 5.36
N PHE A 249 -0.68 23.92 4.76
CA PHE A 249 -0.97 22.55 5.17
C PHE A 249 0.06 21.98 6.15
N LEU A 250 1.23 22.63 6.29
CA LEU A 250 2.27 22.16 7.20
C LEU A 250 1.80 22.29 8.66
N PRO A 251 2.13 21.30 9.50
CA PRO A 251 1.92 21.43 10.94
C PRO A 251 2.96 22.39 11.54
N GLU A 252 2.63 22.97 12.70
CA GLU A 252 3.58 23.71 13.55
C GLU A 252 4.57 22.73 14.21
N ALA A 253 5.49 22.18 13.41
CA ALA A 253 6.51 21.25 13.88
C ALA A 253 7.79 21.45 13.06
N SER A 254 8.94 21.54 13.74
CA SER A 254 10.24 21.84 13.13
C SER A 254 10.74 20.78 12.16
N ASN A 255 10.23 19.55 12.28
CA ASN A 255 10.64 18.41 11.48
C ASN A 255 9.85 18.25 10.16
N TRP A 256 8.99 19.21 9.84
CA TRP A 256 8.19 19.25 8.60
C TRP A 256 8.63 20.40 7.70
N ASP A 257 8.95 20.08 6.45
CA ASP A 257 9.35 21.07 5.45
C ASP A 257 8.71 20.80 4.08
N ILE A 258 8.80 21.77 3.17
CA ILE A 258 8.27 21.67 1.81
C ILE A 258 9.30 20.97 0.92
N GLY A 259 8.83 20.02 0.11
CA GLY A 259 9.63 19.32 -0.90
C GLY A 259 9.49 17.80 -0.77
N ASN A 260 10.57 17.07 -1.03
CA ASN A 260 10.54 15.62 -1.05
C ASN A 260 11.84 14.98 -0.54
N ILE A 261 11.73 13.73 -0.11
CA ILE A 261 12.83 12.94 0.48
C ILE A 261 13.79 12.34 -0.57
N HIS A 262 13.53 12.57 -1.87
CA HIS A 262 14.28 11.97 -2.97
C HIS A 262 15.21 12.98 -3.68
N VAL A 263 15.18 14.25 -3.28
CA VAL A 263 16.12 15.26 -3.77
C VAL A 263 17.38 15.20 -2.91
N SER A 264 18.47 14.72 -3.49
CA SER A 264 19.82 15.00 -3.03
C SER A 264 20.31 16.29 -3.67
N ASP A 265 20.92 17.19 -2.88
CA ASP A 265 21.52 18.45 -3.36
C ASP A 265 22.78 18.26 -4.24
N ARG A 266 23.13 17.00 -4.53
CA ARG A 266 24.20 16.69 -5.47
C ARG A 266 23.71 17.06 -6.88
N LEU A 267 24.26 18.15 -7.41
CA LEU A 267 23.93 18.81 -8.70
C LEU A 267 23.97 17.92 -9.96
N LYS A 268 24.33 16.63 -9.86
CA LYS A 268 24.41 15.68 -10.97
C LYS A 268 23.48 14.47 -10.86
N ASP A 269 22.63 14.43 -9.84
CA ASP A 269 21.71 13.30 -9.65
C ASP A 269 20.58 13.35 -10.68
N ARG A 270 20.61 12.39 -11.59
CA ARG A 270 19.55 12.16 -12.58
C ARG A 270 18.32 11.59 -11.88
N ALA A 271 17.13 12.07 -12.26
CA ALA A 271 15.87 11.66 -11.63
C ALA A 271 15.66 10.13 -11.65
N VAL A 272 16.17 9.48 -12.67
CA VAL A 272 16.09 8.01 -12.88
C VAL A 272 16.71 7.21 -11.75
N TYR A 273 17.76 7.75 -11.13
CA TYR A 273 18.50 7.06 -10.08
C TYR A 273 18.03 7.43 -8.67
N THR A 274 17.19 8.44 -8.52
CA THR A 274 16.72 8.95 -7.22
C THR A 274 15.24 8.70 -6.96
N ILE A 275 14.42 8.67 -8.00
CA ILE A 275 12.97 8.48 -7.87
C ILE A 275 12.64 6.99 -7.77
N PRO A 276 12.00 6.53 -6.68
CA PRO A 276 11.65 5.12 -6.54
C PRO A 276 10.47 4.74 -7.42
N LEU A 277 10.57 3.56 -8.05
CA LEU A 277 9.52 2.92 -8.82
C LEU A 277 8.57 2.17 -7.87
N LEU A 278 7.48 2.84 -7.51
CA LEU A 278 6.43 2.30 -6.66
C LEU A 278 5.21 1.88 -7.51
N PRO A 279 4.43 0.88 -7.07
CA PRO A 279 3.25 0.43 -7.81
C PRO A 279 2.10 1.43 -7.74
N ASP A 280 1.35 1.59 -8.83
CA ASP A 280 0.22 2.54 -8.95
C ASP A 280 0.60 4.00 -8.61
N ASP A 281 1.88 4.37 -8.76
CA ASP A 281 2.42 5.66 -8.36
C ASP A 281 2.60 6.62 -9.55
N PRO A 282 2.13 7.89 -9.46
CA PRO A 282 2.30 8.88 -10.52
C PRO A 282 3.76 9.16 -10.88
N LYS A 283 4.68 9.11 -9.90
CA LYS A 283 6.11 9.35 -10.17
C LYS A 283 6.71 8.23 -11.01
N GLY A 284 6.43 6.98 -10.64
CA GLY A 284 6.84 5.80 -11.41
C GLY A 284 6.29 5.84 -12.84
N ARG A 285 5.00 6.15 -13.01
CA ARG A 285 4.36 6.28 -14.33
C ARG A 285 5.01 7.37 -15.19
N PHE A 286 5.28 8.53 -14.60
CA PHE A 286 5.97 9.60 -15.33
C PHE A 286 7.40 9.19 -15.70
N LEU A 287 8.11 8.49 -14.81
CA LEU A 287 9.45 8.00 -15.10
C LEU A 287 9.44 6.97 -16.26
N GLU A 288 8.45 6.07 -16.30
CA GLU A 288 8.26 5.15 -17.42
C GLU A 288 8.03 5.89 -18.74
N HIS A 289 7.21 6.95 -18.75
CA HIS A 289 7.01 7.79 -19.95
C HIS A 289 8.32 8.43 -20.41
N LEU A 290 9.13 8.95 -19.48
CA LEU A 290 10.43 9.55 -19.79
C LEU A 290 11.45 8.54 -20.35
N ILE A 291 11.35 7.28 -19.93
CA ILE A 291 12.17 6.18 -20.47
C ILE A 291 11.76 5.88 -21.92
N VAL A 292 10.46 5.81 -22.20
CA VAL A 292 9.92 5.60 -23.55
C VAL A 292 10.30 6.77 -24.48
N GLU A 293 10.23 8.01 -23.99
CA GLU A 293 10.64 9.22 -24.71
C GLU A 293 12.17 9.39 -24.80
N ASN A 294 12.96 8.48 -24.20
CA ASN A 294 14.44 8.53 -24.13
C ASN A 294 15.01 9.84 -23.52
N ARG A 295 14.19 10.59 -22.77
CA ARG A 295 14.56 11.85 -22.07
C ARG A 295 15.16 11.62 -20.68
N TYR A 296 15.10 10.40 -20.19
CA TYR A 296 15.55 10.01 -18.86
C TYR A 296 17.05 10.29 -18.58
N LYS A 297 17.89 10.38 -19.63
CA LYS A 297 19.35 10.56 -19.50
C LYS A 297 19.78 11.97 -19.12
N SER A 298 19.01 12.98 -19.51
CA SER A 298 19.35 14.40 -19.29
C SER A 298 18.57 15.05 -18.15
N LEU A 299 17.46 14.44 -17.71
CA LEU A 299 16.57 15.03 -16.72
C LEU A 299 17.14 15.00 -15.30
N THR A 300 17.28 16.20 -14.73
CA THR A 300 17.63 16.40 -13.32
C THR A 300 16.42 16.18 -12.42
N THR A 301 16.66 15.88 -11.14
CA THR A 301 15.58 15.72 -10.16
C THR A 301 14.69 16.96 -10.04
N LYS A 302 15.26 18.18 -10.11
CA LYS A 302 14.47 19.44 -10.05
C LYS A 302 13.53 19.59 -11.27
N GLN A 303 14.04 19.32 -12.47
CA GLN A 303 13.22 19.35 -13.68
C GLN A 303 12.12 18.28 -13.64
N PHE A 304 12.42 17.09 -13.15
CA PHE A 304 11.43 16.03 -12.97
C PHE A 304 10.24 16.51 -12.10
N TRP A 305 10.51 17.13 -10.95
CA TRP A 305 9.45 17.63 -10.06
C TRP A 305 8.63 18.76 -10.70
N ASN A 306 9.27 19.66 -11.43
CA ASN A 306 8.59 20.72 -12.18
C ASN A 306 7.68 20.14 -13.27
N GLU A 307 8.19 19.20 -14.09
CA GLU A 307 7.42 18.55 -15.15
C GLU A 307 6.28 17.67 -14.61
N LEU A 308 6.49 17.03 -13.46
CA LEU A 308 5.47 16.21 -12.80
C LEU A 308 4.20 17.03 -12.50
N GLY A 309 4.36 18.26 -12.00
CA GLY A 309 3.24 19.17 -11.72
C GLY A 309 2.42 19.54 -12.95
N PHE A 310 3.00 19.47 -14.16
CA PHE A 310 2.29 19.75 -15.40
C PHE A 310 1.54 18.54 -15.98
N ARG A 311 1.62 17.36 -15.35
CA ARG A 311 0.88 16.17 -15.81
C ARG A 311 -0.60 16.29 -15.47
N GLN A 312 -1.44 15.66 -16.29
CA GLN A 312 -2.91 15.72 -16.12
C GLN A 312 -3.36 15.30 -14.72
N GLU A 313 -2.65 14.35 -14.10
CA GLU A 313 -2.94 13.88 -12.74
C GLU A 313 -2.87 14.96 -11.66
N PHE A 314 -2.06 16.01 -11.86
CA PHE A 314 -1.87 17.11 -10.92
C PHE A 314 -2.57 18.40 -11.37
N ARG A 315 -2.90 18.52 -12.67
CA ARG A 315 -3.53 19.73 -13.24
C ARG A 315 -5.05 19.78 -13.16
N LEU A 316 -5.73 18.65 -12.93
CA LEU A 316 -7.21 18.55 -13.02
C LEU A 316 -7.97 19.14 -11.81
N GLY A 317 -7.45 20.20 -11.19
CA GLY A 317 -8.14 20.98 -10.14
C GLY A 317 -8.33 20.28 -8.78
N ASN A 318 -8.08 18.97 -8.69
CA ASN A 318 -8.00 18.25 -7.42
C ASN A 318 -6.56 18.28 -6.90
N VAL A 319 -6.39 18.68 -5.65
CA VAL A 319 -5.08 18.64 -5.00
C VAL A 319 -4.59 17.20 -4.89
N VAL A 320 -3.41 16.95 -5.48
CA VAL A 320 -2.66 15.71 -5.33
C VAL A 320 -1.37 16.02 -4.61
N GLY A 321 -1.25 15.47 -3.41
CA GLY A 321 -0.14 15.72 -2.50
C GLY A 321 0.82 14.54 -2.44
N ILE A 322 2.06 14.84 -2.11
CA ILE A 322 3.15 13.89 -1.96
C ILE A 322 3.71 14.08 -0.57
N ILE A 323 3.78 13.00 0.20
CA ILE A 323 4.34 13.04 1.54
C ILE A 323 5.42 11.97 1.63
N GLY A 324 6.60 12.36 2.10
CA GLY A 324 7.71 11.48 2.39
C GLY A 324 8.29 11.80 3.75
N CYS A 325 8.53 10.79 4.58
CA CYS A 325 9.27 10.95 5.83
C CYS A 325 10.46 9.99 5.88
N PHE A 326 11.54 10.41 6.52
CA PHE A 326 12.80 9.68 6.61
C PHE A 326 13.36 9.76 8.03
N LYS A 327 13.90 8.64 8.51
CA LYS A 327 14.61 8.53 9.80
C LYS A 327 15.78 7.57 9.67
N GLU A 328 16.91 7.93 10.27
CA GLU A 328 18.01 6.99 10.50
C GLU A 328 17.83 6.29 11.85
N CYS A 329 18.13 4.99 11.88
CA CYS A 329 18.02 4.13 13.03
C CYS A 329 19.38 3.45 13.27
N GLU A 330 19.93 3.64 14.47
CA GLU A 330 21.22 3.05 14.84
C GLU A 330 21.13 1.53 15.05
N SER A 331 19.96 1.01 15.42
CA SER A 331 19.72 -0.42 15.65
C SER A 331 18.61 -0.99 14.77
N LEU A 332 18.62 -2.32 14.62
CA LEU A 332 17.56 -3.12 13.98
C LEU A 332 16.52 -3.64 14.98
N GLU A 333 16.49 -3.07 16.20
CA GLU A 333 15.56 -3.49 17.23
C GLU A 333 14.14 -3.00 16.93
N GLY A 334 13.16 -3.75 17.44
CA GLY A 334 11.76 -3.47 17.20
C GLY A 334 10.87 -4.50 17.88
N THR A 335 9.57 -4.29 17.79
CA THR A 335 8.56 -5.18 18.33
C THR A 335 8.45 -6.46 17.50
N ILE A 336 8.15 -7.57 18.17
CA ILE A 336 7.79 -8.82 17.50
C ILE A 336 6.47 -8.60 16.73
N GLU A 337 6.31 -9.29 15.60
CA GLU A 337 5.05 -9.27 14.86
C GLU A 337 3.89 -9.79 15.71
N ASP A 338 2.73 -9.17 15.56
CA ASP A 338 1.52 -9.62 16.22
C ASP A 338 1.20 -11.06 15.77
N PRO A 339 1.13 -12.03 16.70
CA PRO A 339 0.87 -13.43 16.36
C PRO A 339 -0.49 -13.59 15.65
N ARG A 340 -1.40 -12.61 15.77
CA ARG A 340 -2.70 -12.63 15.11
C ARG A 340 -2.64 -12.26 13.62
N THR A 341 -1.48 -11.87 13.10
CA THR A 341 -1.30 -11.58 11.65
C THR A 341 -1.20 -12.89 10.86
N SER A 342 -2.06 -13.06 9.85
CA SER A 342 -2.01 -14.23 8.96
C SER A 342 -0.92 -14.09 7.89
N LEU A 343 -0.13 -15.15 7.69
CA LEU A 343 0.94 -15.21 6.69
C LEU A 343 0.48 -15.95 5.42
N LEU A 344 0.61 -15.30 4.26
CA LEU A 344 0.15 -15.81 2.97
C LEU A 344 1.27 -15.85 1.94
N ARG A 345 1.19 -16.75 0.95
CA ARG A 345 2.02 -16.68 -0.26
C ARG A 345 1.51 -15.55 -1.18
N PRO A 346 2.32 -15.01 -2.12
CA PRO A 346 1.92 -13.87 -2.95
C PRO A 346 0.72 -14.17 -3.87
N ARG A 347 0.60 -15.43 -4.33
CA ARG A 347 -0.56 -15.90 -5.13
C ARG A 347 -1.85 -15.93 -4.32
N GLN A 348 -1.78 -16.42 -3.08
CA GLN A 348 -2.90 -16.48 -2.14
C GLN A 348 -3.40 -15.07 -1.79
N TYR A 349 -2.47 -14.16 -1.45
CA TYR A 349 -2.77 -12.75 -1.21
C TYR A 349 -3.49 -12.11 -2.41
N LYS A 350 -3.00 -12.37 -3.64
CA LYS A 350 -3.61 -11.83 -4.86
C LYS A 350 -5.06 -12.29 -5.01
N LYS A 351 -5.34 -13.59 -4.82
CA LYS A 351 -6.71 -14.15 -4.92
C LYS A 351 -7.66 -13.50 -3.91
N ILE A 352 -7.27 -13.40 -2.64
CA ILE A 352 -8.12 -12.79 -1.60
C ILE A 352 -8.36 -11.31 -1.90
N ARG A 353 -7.29 -10.58 -2.27
CA ARG A 353 -7.40 -9.16 -2.65
C ARG A 353 -8.31 -8.95 -3.86
N GLU A 354 -8.27 -9.84 -4.84
CA GLU A 354 -9.12 -9.76 -6.04
C GLU A 354 -10.60 -10.00 -5.70
N VAL A 355 -10.89 -10.93 -4.80
CA VAL A 355 -12.27 -11.14 -4.32
C VAL A 355 -12.78 -9.91 -3.58
N ILE A 356 -12.02 -9.35 -2.63
CA ILE A 356 -12.40 -8.11 -1.92
C ILE A 356 -12.66 -6.95 -2.90
N LYS A 357 -11.85 -6.83 -3.95
CA LYS A 357 -11.98 -5.77 -4.97
C LYS A 357 -12.95 -6.11 -6.10
N GLY A 358 -13.47 -7.33 -6.15
CA GLY A 358 -14.41 -7.79 -7.16
C GLY A 358 -15.87 -7.56 -6.75
N GLU A 359 -16.12 -7.40 -5.45
CA GLU A 359 -17.47 -7.22 -4.91
C GLU A 359 -18.05 -5.82 -5.15
N ASN A 360 -19.38 -5.78 -5.16
CA ASN A 360 -20.16 -4.56 -5.28
C ASN A 360 -20.58 -4.03 -3.89
N TYR A 361 -19.91 -2.99 -3.40
CA TYR A 361 -20.16 -2.46 -2.06
C TYR A 361 -21.40 -1.56 -1.96
N ASN A 362 -22.13 -1.35 -3.05
CA ASN A 362 -23.45 -0.71 -3.01
C ASN A 362 -24.54 -1.68 -2.49
N GLN A 363 -24.31 -3.00 -2.61
CA GLN A 363 -25.23 -4.03 -2.15
C GLN A 363 -24.73 -4.63 -0.84
N ILE A 364 -25.47 -4.43 0.25
CA ILE A 364 -25.09 -4.90 1.59
C ILE A 364 -25.02 -6.44 1.64
N ASN A 365 -25.95 -7.12 0.95
CA ASN A 365 -26.01 -8.58 0.91
C ASN A 365 -24.73 -9.20 0.32
N ASP A 366 -24.17 -8.59 -0.72
CA ASP A 366 -22.93 -9.06 -1.35
C ASP A 366 -21.75 -8.94 -0.37
N VAL A 367 -21.69 -7.84 0.39
CA VAL A 367 -20.67 -7.63 1.43
C VAL A 367 -20.82 -8.64 2.59
N LEU A 368 -22.06 -8.93 2.99
CA LEU A 368 -22.35 -9.92 4.04
C LEU A 368 -21.96 -11.34 3.59
N ASN A 369 -22.30 -11.71 2.36
CA ASN A 369 -21.94 -13.01 1.77
C ASN A 369 -20.43 -13.14 1.60
N LEU A 370 -19.75 -12.08 1.13
CA LEU A 370 -18.30 -12.03 1.01
C LEU A 370 -17.63 -12.40 2.34
N TRP A 371 -18.10 -11.81 3.44
CA TRP A 371 -17.47 -12.00 4.74
C TRP A 371 -17.85 -13.32 5.41
N SER A 372 -19.13 -13.69 5.38
CA SER A 372 -19.65 -14.87 6.07
C SER A 372 -19.24 -16.18 5.40
N SER A 373 -19.27 -16.24 4.07
CA SER A 373 -18.98 -17.46 3.31
C SER A 373 -17.81 -17.30 2.34
N GLY A 374 -17.74 -16.19 1.59
CA GLY A 374 -16.78 -16.03 0.49
C GLY A 374 -15.31 -16.09 0.90
N ILE A 375 -14.90 -15.28 1.89
CA ILE A 375 -13.51 -15.26 2.39
C ILE A 375 -13.16 -16.56 3.13
N PRO A 376 -13.99 -17.09 4.06
CA PRO A 376 -13.73 -18.36 4.72
C PRO A 376 -13.66 -19.55 3.74
N GLU A 377 -14.55 -19.65 2.77
CA GLU A 377 -14.55 -20.73 1.77
C GLU A 377 -13.30 -20.65 0.88
N LEU A 378 -12.94 -19.44 0.43
CA LEU A 378 -11.71 -19.23 -0.32
C LEU A 378 -10.49 -19.61 0.51
N ALA A 379 -10.47 -19.26 1.79
CA ALA A 379 -9.40 -19.62 2.70
C ALA A 379 -9.29 -21.14 2.86
N ALA A 380 -10.41 -21.84 3.05
CA ALA A 380 -10.46 -23.29 3.14
C ALA A 380 -9.93 -23.96 1.85
N ARG A 381 -10.36 -23.49 0.67
CA ARG A 381 -9.87 -23.97 -0.63
C ARG A 381 -8.37 -23.76 -0.82
N LEU A 382 -7.83 -22.67 -0.29
CA LEU A 382 -6.40 -22.34 -0.36
C LEU A 382 -5.58 -22.93 0.80
N LYS A 383 -6.22 -23.72 1.69
CA LYS A 383 -5.63 -24.29 2.92
C LYS A 383 -4.97 -23.22 3.80
N LEU A 384 -5.65 -22.08 3.93
CA LEU A 384 -5.19 -20.90 4.68
C LEU A 384 -5.91 -20.80 6.02
N SER A 385 -5.15 -20.56 7.08
CA SER A 385 -5.68 -20.18 8.40
C SER A 385 -5.73 -18.66 8.54
N LEU A 386 -6.83 -18.06 8.07
CA LEU A 386 -7.11 -16.65 8.34
C LEU A 386 -7.52 -16.46 9.80
N ARG A 387 -6.86 -15.53 10.49
CA ARG A 387 -7.12 -15.22 11.90
C ARG A 387 -8.01 -13.98 11.98
N PHE A 388 -9.24 -14.19 12.42
CA PHE A 388 -10.21 -13.13 12.66
C PHE A 388 -10.14 -12.75 14.14
N VAL A 389 -9.76 -11.49 14.44
CA VAL A 389 -9.54 -11.03 15.81
C VAL A 389 -10.73 -10.21 16.26
N SER A 390 -11.50 -10.71 17.22
CA SER A 390 -12.54 -9.93 17.90
C SER A 390 -11.90 -8.95 18.87
N ILE A 391 -12.29 -7.68 18.80
CA ILE A 391 -11.76 -6.58 19.59
C ILE A 391 -12.96 -5.85 20.21
N LEU A 392 -12.94 -5.70 21.54
CA LEU A 392 -13.87 -4.86 22.27
C LEU A 392 -13.26 -3.46 22.39
N GLY A 393 -14.01 -2.43 22.02
CA GLY A 393 -13.57 -1.05 22.20
C GLY A 393 -13.63 -0.62 23.67
N THR A 394 -12.71 0.25 24.06
CA THR A 394 -12.59 0.81 25.42
C THR A 394 -12.56 2.33 25.43
N LEU A 395 -12.72 2.98 24.27
CA LEU A 395 -12.70 4.44 24.16
C LEU A 395 -14.03 5.01 24.69
N SER A 396 -13.97 5.62 25.87
CA SER A 396 -15.13 6.25 26.49
C SER A 396 -15.62 7.46 25.67
N SER A 397 -16.93 7.71 25.68
CA SER A 397 -17.55 8.80 24.91
C SER A 397 -17.17 10.22 25.37
N VAL A 398 -16.49 10.35 26.52
CA VAL A 398 -16.08 11.64 27.10
C VAL A 398 -14.93 12.28 26.31
N ASP A 399 -14.03 11.48 25.73
CA ASP A 399 -12.88 11.96 24.95
C ASP A 399 -13.26 12.50 23.55
N ASN A 400 -14.52 12.37 23.13
CA ASN A 400 -15.03 12.93 21.87
C ASN A 400 -15.38 14.42 21.96
N VAL A 401 -15.38 15.03 23.15
CA VAL A 401 -15.88 16.41 23.34
C VAL A 401 -14.80 17.48 23.15
N ASP A 402 -13.53 17.22 23.45
CA ASP A 402 -12.52 18.28 23.59
C ASP A 402 -11.62 18.56 22.37
N HIS A 403 -11.58 17.70 21.35
CA HIS A 403 -10.78 17.98 20.14
C HIS A 403 -11.60 18.45 18.93
N GLY A 404 -12.94 18.47 19.03
CA GLY A 404 -13.84 18.95 17.98
C GLY A 404 -14.54 20.27 18.28
N LYS A 405 -14.80 20.60 19.56
CA LYS A 405 -15.66 21.75 19.91
C LYS A 405 -14.94 23.09 20.06
N GLU A 406 -13.67 23.12 20.44
CA GLU A 406 -12.94 24.40 20.54
C GLU A 406 -12.70 25.06 19.17
N ASN A 407 -12.49 24.26 18.12
CA ASN A 407 -12.33 24.78 16.76
C ASN A 407 -13.66 25.21 16.10
N LEU A 408 -14.80 24.72 16.58
CA LEU A 408 -16.12 25.15 16.08
C LEU A 408 -16.62 26.42 16.78
N ARG A 409 -16.31 26.63 18.07
CA ARG A 409 -16.73 27.85 18.79
C ARG A 409 -15.95 29.10 18.37
N LYS A 410 -14.68 29.00 17.98
CA LYS A 410 -13.92 30.14 17.44
C LYS A 410 -14.37 30.57 16.04
N VAL A 411 -14.99 29.69 15.25
CA VAL A 411 -15.47 30.00 13.89
C VAL A 411 -16.88 30.62 13.88
N LEU A 412 -17.67 30.46 14.95
CA LEU A 412 -19.05 30.95 15.02
C LEU A 412 -19.21 32.42 15.44
N SER A 413 -18.12 33.16 15.70
CA SER A 413 -18.18 34.56 16.13
C SER A 413 -17.89 35.59 15.03
N LEU A 414 -17.59 35.16 13.81
CA LEU A 414 -17.34 36.08 12.70
C LEU A 414 -18.14 35.66 11.47
N VAL A 415 -18.90 36.64 10.96
CA VAL A 415 -19.62 36.67 9.67
C VAL A 415 -21.05 36.11 9.72
N ASN A 416 -21.95 36.94 10.24
CA ASN A 416 -23.23 37.18 9.56
C ASN A 416 -22.91 37.68 8.15
N VAL A 417 -23.39 36.98 7.11
CA VAL A 417 -23.96 37.49 5.85
C VAL A 417 -24.08 36.30 4.86
N LEU A 418 -25.33 35.97 4.54
CA LEU A 418 -25.85 35.26 3.36
C LEU A 418 -25.35 33.83 3.06
N ASN A 419 -26.22 32.88 3.44
CA ASN A 419 -26.27 31.49 2.99
C ASN A 419 -26.46 31.38 1.46
N VAL A 420 -25.47 30.81 0.77
CA VAL A 420 -25.68 29.96 -0.40
C VAL A 420 -24.84 28.71 -0.20
N LYS A 421 -25.49 27.57 0.08
CA LYS A 421 -24.83 26.25 0.08
C LYS A 421 -24.31 25.95 -1.33
N LYS A 422 -23.04 26.25 -1.61
CA LYS A 422 -22.35 25.69 -2.77
C LYS A 422 -22.19 24.19 -2.53
N LYS A 423 -22.79 23.36 -3.40
CA LYS A 423 -22.45 21.93 -3.51
C LYS A 423 -20.92 21.83 -3.64
N SER A 424 -20.28 21.01 -2.81
CA SER A 424 -18.86 20.69 -2.96
C SER A 424 -18.61 20.18 -4.38
N ALA A 425 -17.57 20.68 -5.04
CA ALA A 425 -17.24 20.27 -6.39
C ALA A 425 -17.07 18.73 -6.47
N PRO A 426 -17.57 18.08 -7.53
CA PRO A 426 -17.43 16.64 -7.70
C PRO A 426 -15.95 16.24 -7.78
N VAL A 427 -15.60 15.07 -7.23
CA VAL A 427 -14.24 14.52 -7.35
C VAL A 427 -13.96 14.22 -8.82
N ASN A 428 -13.02 14.94 -9.44
CA ASN A 428 -12.55 14.66 -10.79
C ASN A 428 -11.91 13.26 -10.88
N ASN A 429 -12.68 12.29 -11.35
CA ASN A 429 -12.25 10.90 -11.53
C ASN A 429 -11.58 10.72 -12.90
N LEU A 430 -10.28 10.43 -12.90
CA LEU A 430 -9.53 10.01 -14.08
C LEU A 430 -9.82 8.55 -14.50
N ASN A 431 -10.34 7.72 -13.60
CA ASN A 431 -10.56 6.30 -13.86
C ASN A 431 -11.67 6.04 -14.89
N THR A 432 -12.57 7.01 -15.11
CA THR A 432 -13.67 6.93 -16.09
C THR A 432 -13.24 7.33 -17.51
N LEU A 433 -12.04 7.89 -17.68
CA LEU A 433 -11.52 8.29 -19.00
C LEU A 433 -10.98 7.12 -19.82
N VAL A 434 -10.75 5.95 -19.21
CA VAL A 434 -10.38 4.72 -19.93
C VAL A 434 -11.65 3.99 -20.37
N LYS A 435 -12.31 4.50 -21.41
CA LYS A 435 -13.36 3.75 -22.12
C LYS A 435 -12.70 2.58 -22.87
N ARG A 436 -12.81 1.36 -22.35
CA ARG A 436 -12.61 0.15 -23.18
C ARG A 436 -13.66 0.19 -24.29
N LYS A 437 -13.24 0.23 -25.56
CA LYS A 437 -14.14 -0.01 -26.69
C LYS A 437 -14.83 -1.36 -26.43
N LYS A 438 -16.15 -1.35 -26.29
CA LYS A 438 -16.94 -2.58 -26.43
C LYS A 438 -16.75 -3.05 -27.86
N THR A 439 -16.15 -4.21 -28.04
CA THR A 439 -16.25 -4.95 -29.30
C THR A 439 -17.72 -5.27 -29.49
N GLN A 440 -18.30 -4.72 -30.57
CA GLN A 440 -19.58 -5.17 -31.11
C GLN A 440 -19.43 -6.57 -31.68
#